data_AF-A0A2I0JFE7-F1
#
_entry.id   AF-A0A2I0JFE7-F1
#
_cell.length_a   1.000
_cell.length_b   1.000
_cell.length_c   1.000
_cell.angle_alpha   90.00
_cell.angle_beta   90.00
_cell.angle_gamma   90.00
#
_symmetry.space_group_name_H-M   'P 1'
#
loop_
_entity.id
_entity.type
_entity.pdbx_description
1 polymer ?
#
loop_
_entity_poly.entity_id
_entity_poly.type
_entity_poly.pdbx_seq_one_letter_code
_entity_poly.pdbx_strand_id
1 'polypeptide(L)'
;MSLQTYQLMVKQRFSQLLPGGPSRAMAVSGLLLLLFYVFSFNYWSSQDHSDLHLPFAHKWRAWSSGGTNTDPPTNLSHIVFGIVGSLKTWKGRKAYLESWWRPNISRGYLFLDGRPDNESLCPYTCPQILINEDIRKWKIYPLLKYPVSVRVAWSIVEAFRQGDNDVRWYVIADDDTVLFMDNIVQVLSKYDHTKYYYLGASSESILSNVYMSFEMGFGGAGFALSYPLVNAKWPMFMFNTRPAKNDPCETPHWFFFESIESENKDVFVTTYTRAEKRRLSPCSLGRNHSADRINRVQVFSPVKTRLETVDSILNSVVYMSFHRQEEQSAVM
;
A
#
# COMPACT_ATOMS: atom_id res chain seq x y z
N MET A 1 57.26 -4.88 -30.63
CA MET A 1 57.33 -4.60 -29.18
C MET A 1 57.39 -5.94 -28.46
N SER A 2 58.46 -6.24 -27.72
CA SER A 2 58.69 -7.60 -27.21
C SER A 2 57.81 -7.91 -25.99
N LEU A 3 57.51 -9.19 -25.75
CA LEU A 3 56.67 -9.67 -24.64
C LEU A 3 57.18 -9.19 -23.26
N GLN A 4 58.49 -8.97 -23.14
CA GLN A 4 59.13 -8.38 -21.97
C GLN A 4 58.73 -6.91 -21.75
N THR A 5 58.56 -6.11 -22.81
CA THR A 5 58.14 -4.70 -22.70
C THR A 5 56.67 -4.58 -22.25
N TYR A 6 55.83 -5.54 -22.64
CA TYR A 6 54.41 -5.59 -22.24
C TYR A 6 54.25 -5.97 -20.76
N GLN A 7 55.00 -6.97 -20.29
CA GLN A 7 54.96 -7.35 -18.87
C GLN A 7 55.52 -6.27 -17.93
N LEU A 8 56.54 -5.52 -18.35
CA LEU A 8 57.06 -4.38 -17.58
C LEU A 8 56.05 -3.23 -17.49
N MET A 9 55.32 -2.91 -18.56
CA MET A 9 54.26 -1.88 -18.54
C MET A 9 53.06 -2.27 -17.66
N VAL A 10 52.66 -3.55 -17.66
CA VAL A 10 51.56 -4.03 -16.80
C VAL A 10 51.97 -4.00 -15.33
N LYS A 11 53.22 -4.37 -15.01
CA LYS A 11 53.75 -4.36 -13.64
C LYS A 11 53.89 -2.93 -13.08
N GLN A 12 54.27 -1.96 -13.92
CA GLN A 12 54.37 -0.54 -13.55
C GLN A 12 53.00 0.15 -13.37
N ARG A 13 51.98 -0.22 -14.16
CA ARG A 13 50.61 0.31 -13.97
C ARG A 13 49.91 -0.25 -12.73
N PHE A 14 50.15 -1.52 -12.39
CA PHE A 14 49.56 -2.11 -11.18
C PHE A 14 50.22 -1.64 -9.88
N SER A 15 51.51 -1.27 -9.91
CA SER A 15 52.18 -0.71 -8.72
C SER A 15 51.72 0.70 -8.36
N GLN A 16 51.03 1.42 -9.26
CA GLN A 16 50.46 2.75 -9.00
C GLN A 16 49.02 2.73 -8.49
N LEU A 17 48.31 1.59 -8.57
CA LEU A 17 46.92 1.43 -8.15
C LEU A 17 46.75 0.89 -6.72
N LEU A 18 47.83 0.55 -6.05
CA LEU A 18 47.81 0.06 -4.67
C LEU A 18 48.66 0.98 -3.79
N PRO A 19 48.06 1.86 -2.97
CA PRO A 19 48.82 2.65 -2.02
C PRO A 19 49.54 1.70 -1.06
N GLY A 20 50.87 1.80 -1.00
CA GLY A 20 51.66 1.13 0.02
C GLY A 20 51.38 1.80 1.37
N GLY A 21 50.70 1.09 2.28
CA GLY A 21 50.40 1.62 3.60
C GLY A 21 49.16 1.02 4.28
N PRO A 22 48.79 1.53 5.47
CA PRO A 22 47.72 1.01 6.35
C PRO A 22 46.32 0.92 5.71
N SER A 23 46.15 1.46 4.51
CA SER A 23 44.96 1.39 3.67
C SER A 23 44.62 -0.04 3.19
N ARG A 24 45.60 -0.93 3.00
CA ARG A 24 45.31 -2.36 2.70
C ARG A 24 44.70 -3.08 3.90
N ALA A 25 45.22 -2.83 5.10
CA ALA A 25 44.70 -3.40 6.32
C ALA A 25 43.27 -2.90 6.59
N MET A 26 42.98 -1.64 6.30
CA MET A 26 41.62 -1.10 6.41
C MET A 26 40.66 -1.68 5.36
N ALA A 27 41.08 -1.86 4.11
CA ALA A 27 40.23 -2.47 3.08
C ALA A 27 39.94 -3.95 3.38
N VAL A 28 40.95 -4.70 3.85
CA VAL A 28 40.80 -6.11 4.26
C VAL A 28 39.96 -6.20 5.53
N SER A 29 40.18 -5.32 6.52
CA SER A 29 39.36 -5.26 7.73
C SER A 29 37.90 -4.89 7.42
N GLY A 30 37.67 -3.94 6.50
CA GLY A 30 36.33 -3.59 6.03
C GLY A 30 35.63 -4.73 5.30
N LEU A 31 36.35 -5.47 4.44
CA LEU A 31 35.81 -6.66 3.78
C LEU A 31 35.52 -7.78 4.78
N LEU A 32 36.40 -8.00 5.77
CA LEU A 32 36.19 -8.98 6.83
C LEU A 32 35.03 -8.60 7.75
N LEU A 33 34.86 -7.32 8.06
CA LEU A 33 33.70 -6.82 8.81
C LEU A 33 32.40 -6.96 8.01
N LEU A 34 32.43 -6.71 6.69
CA LEU A 34 31.28 -6.91 5.82
C LEU A 34 30.92 -8.39 5.72
N LEU A 35 31.90 -9.27 5.54
CA LEU A 35 31.69 -10.72 5.52
C LEU A 35 31.23 -11.23 6.89
N PHE A 36 31.78 -10.71 7.99
CA PHE A 36 31.33 -11.04 9.34
C PHE A 36 29.92 -10.52 9.59
N TYR A 37 29.56 -9.33 9.11
CA TYR A 37 28.20 -8.79 9.19
C TYR A 37 27.22 -9.66 8.40
N VAL A 38 27.55 -9.98 7.15
CA VAL A 38 26.75 -10.88 6.30
C VAL A 38 26.64 -12.27 6.94
N PHE A 39 27.73 -12.83 7.47
CA PHE A 39 27.71 -14.15 8.09
C PHE A 39 26.96 -14.14 9.43
N SER A 40 27.10 -13.08 10.24
CA SER A 40 26.41 -12.96 11.53
C SER A 40 24.92 -12.68 11.36
N PHE A 41 24.52 -11.86 10.37
CA PHE A 41 23.11 -11.67 10.04
C PHE A 41 22.50 -12.90 9.38
N ASN A 42 23.21 -13.60 8.49
CA ASN A 42 22.71 -14.85 7.91
C ASN A 42 22.69 -15.99 8.95
N TYR A 43 23.62 -16.01 9.91
CA TYR A 43 23.64 -16.99 11.00
C TYR A 43 22.54 -16.72 12.03
N TRP A 44 22.30 -15.46 12.41
CA TRP A 44 21.17 -15.08 13.26
C TRP A 44 19.84 -15.35 12.56
N SER A 45 19.71 -15.01 11.28
CA SER A 45 18.54 -15.37 10.46
C SER A 45 18.33 -16.90 10.36
N SER A 46 19.42 -17.68 10.39
CA SER A 46 19.34 -19.16 10.40
C SER A 46 19.11 -19.77 11.78
N GLN A 47 19.30 -19.03 12.88
CA GLN A 47 19.04 -19.50 14.25
C GLN A 47 17.71 -18.99 14.81
N ASP A 48 17.16 -17.91 14.27
CA ASP A 48 15.80 -17.43 14.56
C ASP A 48 14.75 -18.21 13.74
N HIS A 49 14.92 -19.53 13.66
CA HIS A 49 13.89 -20.48 13.27
C HIS A 49 12.96 -20.79 14.46
N SER A 50 12.58 -19.76 15.22
CA SER A 50 11.43 -19.81 16.11
C SER A 50 10.22 -19.25 15.37
N ASP A 51 9.60 -20.09 14.56
CA ASP A 51 8.19 -20.00 14.10
C ASP A 51 7.69 -18.77 13.30
N LEU A 52 8.52 -17.79 12.94
CA LEU A 52 8.08 -16.59 12.18
C LEU A 52 7.97 -16.77 10.65
N HIS A 53 8.43 -17.92 10.12
CA HIS A 53 8.34 -18.27 8.70
C HIS A 53 7.78 -19.69 8.47
N LEU A 54 6.86 -20.15 9.31
CA LEU A 54 5.83 -21.02 8.74
C LEU A 54 5.17 -20.17 7.65
N PRO A 55 5.05 -20.62 6.39
CA PRO A 55 4.04 -20.04 5.54
C PRO A 55 2.78 -20.08 6.40
N PHE A 56 2.04 -18.98 6.47
CA PHE A 56 0.67 -19.02 6.94
C PHE A 56 -0.13 -19.90 5.96
N ALA A 57 0.18 -21.20 5.94
CA ALA A 57 -0.73 -22.28 5.68
C ALA A 57 -1.63 -22.32 6.92
N HIS A 58 -2.41 -21.25 7.10
CA HIS A 58 -3.78 -21.51 7.45
C HIS A 58 -4.23 -22.57 6.44
N LYS A 59 -4.45 -23.78 6.96
CA LYS A 59 -5.48 -24.66 6.42
C LYS A 59 -6.79 -23.88 6.51
N TRP A 60 -6.92 -22.86 5.65
CA TRP A 60 -8.21 -22.47 5.15
C TRP A 60 -8.69 -23.76 4.52
N ARG A 61 -9.69 -24.41 5.15
CA ARG A 61 -10.52 -25.33 4.38
C ARG A 61 -10.85 -24.52 3.14
N ALA A 62 -10.41 -24.99 1.97
CA ALA A 62 -10.98 -24.51 0.74
C ALA A 62 -12.48 -24.62 0.99
N TRP A 63 -13.14 -23.47 1.18
CA TRP A 63 -14.57 -23.46 1.17
C TRP A 63 -14.87 -23.91 -0.24
N SER A 64 -15.25 -25.18 -0.38
CA SER A 64 -15.83 -25.72 -1.59
C SER A 64 -17.13 -24.96 -1.75
N SER A 65 -17.04 -23.75 -2.29
CA SER A 65 -18.15 -23.05 -2.87
C SER A 65 -18.65 -23.97 -3.98
N GLY A 66 -19.68 -24.74 -3.65
CA GLY A 66 -20.51 -25.48 -4.59
C GLY A 66 -21.32 -24.53 -5.48
N GLY A 67 -20.69 -23.46 -5.97
CA GLY A 67 -21.18 -22.59 -7.01
C GLY A 67 -20.32 -22.83 -8.23
N THR A 68 -20.93 -23.32 -9.30
CA THR A 68 -20.32 -23.37 -10.63
C THR A 68 -20.05 -21.94 -11.09
N ASN A 69 -18.92 -21.35 -10.69
CA ASN A 69 -18.44 -20.10 -11.28
C ASN A 69 -18.07 -20.42 -12.73
N THR A 70 -18.96 -20.06 -13.66
CA THR A 70 -18.79 -20.24 -15.10
C THR A 70 -17.80 -19.24 -15.70
N ASP A 71 -17.35 -18.26 -14.92
CA ASP A 71 -16.39 -17.26 -15.40
C ASP A 71 -14.99 -17.84 -15.53
N PRO A 72 -14.25 -17.49 -16.61
CA PRO A 72 -12.87 -17.90 -16.78
C PRO A 72 -12.01 -17.39 -15.62
N PRO A 73 -10.95 -18.11 -15.23
CA PRO A 73 -10.08 -17.69 -14.13
C PRO A 73 -9.44 -16.32 -14.42
N THR A 74 -9.20 -15.54 -13.37
CA THR A 74 -8.51 -14.25 -13.48
C THR A 74 -7.12 -14.47 -14.07
N ASN A 75 -6.80 -13.68 -15.09
CA ASN A 75 -5.52 -13.66 -15.78
C ASN A 75 -5.05 -12.20 -15.94
N LEU A 76 -3.91 -11.97 -16.59
CA LEU A 76 -3.33 -10.63 -16.71
C LEU A 76 -4.23 -9.63 -17.47
N SER A 77 -5.04 -10.08 -18.43
CA SER A 77 -5.93 -9.19 -19.18
C SER A 77 -7.02 -8.60 -18.30
N HIS A 78 -7.33 -9.20 -17.15
CA HIS A 78 -8.34 -8.70 -16.22
C HIS A 78 -7.79 -7.66 -15.21
N ILE A 79 -6.50 -7.35 -15.27
CA ILE A 79 -5.81 -6.49 -14.29
C ILE A 79 -5.40 -5.17 -14.98
N VAL A 80 -5.67 -4.05 -14.34
CA VAL A 80 -5.19 -2.72 -14.75
C VAL A 80 -4.14 -2.24 -13.74
N PHE A 81 -2.94 -1.95 -14.22
CA PHE A 81 -1.87 -1.40 -13.39
C PHE A 81 -1.90 0.13 -13.41
N GLY A 82 -2.11 0.77 -12.26
CA GLY A 82 -1.97 2.21 -12.07
C GLY A 82 -0.63 2.53 -11.42
N ILE A 83 0.36 2.95 -12.22
CA ILE A 83 1.67 3.33 -11.72
C ILE A 83 1.68 4.83 -11.48
N VAL A 84 2.10 5.28 -10.30
CA VAL A 84 2.15 6.69 -9.95
C VAL A 84 3.60 7.14 -9.79
N GLY A 85 4.01 8.12 -10.59
CA GLY A 85 5.36 8.65 -10.60
C GLY A 85 5.40 10.16 -10.49
N SER A 86 6.62 10.70 -10.50
CA SER A 86 6.86 12.14 -10.64
C SER A 86 7.71 12.39 -11.87
N LEU A 87 7.35 13.39 -12.67
CA LEU A 87 8.10 13.78 -13.85
C LEU A 87 9.57 14.10 -13.51
N LYS A 88 9.81 14.67 -12.31
CA LYS A 88 11.15 15.03 -11.83
C LYS A 88 12.06 13.81 -11.65
N THR A 89 11.52 12.69 -11.16
CA THR A 89 12.29 11.48 -10.84
C THR A 89 12.20 10.41 -11.93
N TRP A 90 11.21 10.51 -12.82
CA TRP A 90 10.90 9.51 -13.82
C TRP A 90 12.11 9.08 -14.65
N LYS A 91 12.94 10.03 -15.11
CA LYS A 91 14.14 9.73 -15.91
C LYS A 91 15.09 8.74 -15.21
N GLY A 92 15.24 8.82 -13.89
CA GLY A 92 16.09 7.94 -13.10
C GLY A 92 15.41 6.65 -12.65
N ARG A 93 14.07 6.58 -12.72
CA ARG A 93 13.28 5.46 -12.22
C ARG A 93 12.68 4.58 -13.31
N LYS A 94 12.65 5.04 -14.56
CA LYS A 94 12.05 4.31 -15.68
C LYS A 94 12.52 2.86 -15.81
N ALA A 95 13.78 2.57 -15.46
CA ALA A 95 14.35 1.23 -15.52
C ALA A 95 13.63 0.23 -14.60
N TYR A 96 13.08 0.68 -13.47
CA TYR A 96 12.27 -0.17 -12.59
C TYR A 96 11.01 -0.63 -13.31
N LEU A 97 10.27 0.30 -13.92
CA LEU A 97 9.07 -0.05 -14.68
C LEU A 97 9.39 -0.91 -15.90
N GLU A 98 10.43 -0.55 -16.67
CA GLU A 98 10.87 -1.31 -17.85
C GLU A 98 11.35 -2.73 -17.50
N SER A 99 11.73 -3.00 -16.25
CA SER A 99 12.19 -4.33 -15.82
C SER A 99 11.08 -5.38 -15.74
N TRP A 100 9.83 -4.96 -15.58
CA TRP A 100 8.70 -5.88 -15.41
C TRP A 100 7.54 -5.62 -16.37
N TRP A 101 7.39 -4.41 -16.92
CA TRP A 101 6.32 -4.11 -17.87
C TRP A 101 6.43 -4.99 -19.12
N ARG A 102 5.30 -5.54 -19.58
CA ARG A 102 5.24 -6.39 -20.79
C ARG A 102 4.42 -5.68 -21.87
N PRO A 103 5.05 -4.99 -22.85
CA PRO A 103 4.35 -4.29 -23.91
C PRO A 103 3.37 -5.19 -24.65
N ASN A 104 2.17 -4.68 -24.95
CA ASN A 104 1.07 -5.40 -25.60
C ASN A 104 0.51 -6.61 -24.84
N ILE A 105 0.97 -6.89 -23.61
CA ILE A 105 0.48 -7.99 -22.77
C ILE A 105 -0.14 -7.42 -21.49
N SER A 106 0.57 -6.54 -20.78
CA SER A 106 0.04 -5.82 -19.63
C SER A 106 -0.70 -4.56 -20.06
N ARG A 107 -1.78 -4.20 -19.34
CA ARG A 107 -2.53 -2.96 -19.54
C ARG A 107 -2.54 -2.10 -18.28
N GLY A 108 -2.58 -0.79 -18.46
CA GLY A 108 -2.40 0.15 -17.37
C GLY A 108 -1.90 1.51 -17.81
N TYR A 109 -1.61 2.34 -16.81
CA TYR A 109 -1.31 3.75 -16.98
C TYR A 109 -0.15 4.17 -16.07
N LEU A 110 0.72 5.03 -16.61
CA LEU A 110 1.72 5.76 -15.83
C LEU A 110 1.21 7.18 -15.59
N PHE A 111 0.88 7.50 -14.34
CA PHE A 111 0.42 8.82 -13.93
C PHE A 111 1.60 9.71 -13.49
N LEU A 112 1.79 10.84 -14.16
CA LEU A 112 2.79 11.85 -13.82
C LEU A 112 2.15 13.14 -13.29
N ASP A 113 2.89 13.86 -12.45
CA ASP A 113 2.50 15.14 -11.84
C ASP A 113 2.71 16.37 -12.75
N GLY A 114 3.17 16.16 -13.98
CA GLY A 114 3.44 17.24 -14.94
C GLY A 114 3.66 16.73 -16.36
N ARG A 115 3.48 17.63 -17.33
CA ARG A 115 3.68 17.33 -18.75
C ARG A 115 5.18 17.29 -19.07
N PRO A 116 5.70 16.24 -19.73
CA PRO A 116 7.08 16.21 -20.18
C PRO A 116 7.35 17.23 -21.29
N ASP A 117 8.55 17.81 -21.28
CA ASP A 117 9.01 18.75 -22.30
C ASP A 117 9.39 18.04 -23.62
N ASN A 118 9.77 16.76 -23.57
CA ASN A 118 10.21 15.96 -24.72
C ASN A 118 9.27 14.76 -24.97
N GLU A 119 9.02 14.44 -26.24
CA GLU A 119 8.05 13.41 -26.68
C GLU A 119 8.41 11.95 -26.34
N SER A 120 9.69 11.65 -26.09
CA SER A 120 10.13 10.26 -25.82
C SER A 120 10.50 10.04 -24.36
N LEU A 121 9.51 10.08 -23.46
CA LEU A 121 9.70 9.60 -22.09
C LEU A 121 9.93 8.09 -22.05
N CYS A 122 9.17 7.37 -22.88
CA CYS A 122 9.25 5.93 -23.11
C CYS A 122 8.11 5.57 -24.11
N PRO A 123 8.36 5.53 -25.42
CA PRO A 123 7.28 5.36 -26.38
C PRO A 123 6.82 3.90 -26.56
N TYR A 124 7.66 2.91 -26.22
CA TYR A 124 7.38 1.50 -26.51
C TYR A 124 7.64 0.53 -25.35
N THR A 125 8.13 1.01 -24.21
CA THR A 125 8.61 0.17 -23.10
C THR A 125 7.80 0.31 -21.80
N CYS A 126 6.71 1.10 -21.79
CA CYS A 126 5.94 1.43 -20.60
C CYS A 126 4.44 1.62 -20.95
N PRO A 127 3.55 1.76 -19.95
CA PRO A 127 2.14 1.96 -20.17
C PRO A 127 1.86 3.34 -20.79
N GLN A 128 0.61 3.55 -21.19
CA GLN A 128 0.13 4.87 -21.59
C GLN A 128 0.39 5.90 -20.48
N ILE A 129 1.02 7.01 -20.85
CA ILE A 129 1.35 8.09 -19.92
C ILE A 129 0.15 9.03 -19.81
N LEU A 130 -0.32 9.24 -18.58
CA LEU A 130 -1.37 10.18 -18.24
C LEU A 130 -0.83 11.24 -17.28
N ILE A 131 -1.37 12.45 -17.36
CA ILE A 131 -1.06 13.52 -16.42
C ILE A 131 -2.17 13.57 -15.38
N ASN A 132 -1.82 13.42 -14.10
CA ASN A 132 -2.79 13.54 -13.03
C ASN A 132 -3.48 14.90 -13.06
N GLU A 133 -4.77 14.93 -12.72
CA GLU A 133 -5.46 16.18 -12.41
C GLU A 133 -4.67 16.99 -11.36
N ASP A 134 -4.59 18.30 -11.58
CA ASP A 134 -3.88 19.19 -10.66
C ASP A 134 -4.69 19.42 -9.38
N ILE A 135 -4.49 18.55 -8.39
CA ILE A 135 -5.15 18.61 -7.09
C ILE A 135 -4.92 19.94 -6.35
N ARG A 136 -3.89 20.73 -6.71
CA ARG A 136 -3.62 22.06 -6.12
C ARG A 136 -4.76 23.05 -6.40
N LYS A 137 -5.55 22.79 -7.44
CA LYS A 137 -6.71 23.61 -7.81
C LYS A 137 -7.97 23.27 -7.00
N TRP A 138 -7.94 22.22 -6.18
CA TRP A 138 -9.10 21.83 -5.37
C TRP A 138 -9.31 22.76 -4.19
N LYS A 139 -10.57 23.10 -3.89
CA LYS A 139 -10.92 23.95 -2.74
C LYS A 139 -10.40 23.41 -1.40
N ILE A 140 -10.35 22.09 -1.26
CA ILE A 140 -9.87 21.41 -0.04
C ILE A 140 -8.34 21.30 0.03
N TYR A 141 -7.61 21.63 -1.04
CA TYR A 141 -6.16 21.42 -1.11
C TYR A 141 -5.38 22.03 0.07
N PRO A 142 -5.67 23.28 0.52
CA PRO A 142 -4.98 23.85 1.68
C PRO A 142 -5.17 23.07 3.00
N LEU A 143 -6.16 22.18 3.07
CA LEU A 143 -6.46 21.34 4.22
C LEU A 143 -5.78 19.97 4.15
N LEU A 144 -5.17 19.62 3.01
CA LEU A 144 -4.55 18.31 2.81
C LEU A 144 -3.18 18.27 3.47
N LYS A 145 -3.01 17.42 4.49
CA LYS A 145 -1.70 17.21 5.13
C LYS A 145 -0.73 16.44 4.23
N TYR A 146 -1.26 15.52 3.42
CA TYR A 146 -0.48 14.60 2.59
C TYR A 146 -0.96 14.64 1.13
N PRO A 147 -0.72 15.74 0.40
CA PRO A 147 -1.22 15.91 -0.97
C PRO A 147 -0.69 14.85 -1.94
N VAL A 148 0.53 14.34 -1.73
CA VAL A 148 1.09 13.25 -2.55
C VAL A 148 0.28 11.97 -2.40
N SER A 149 -0.07 11.58 -1.17
CA SER A 149 -0.91 10.41 -0.90
C SER A 149 -2.31 10.57 -1.49
N VAL A 150 -2.88 11.77 -1.41
CA VAL A 150 -4.16 12.09 -2.07
C VAL A 150 -4.07 11.92 -3.58
N ARG A 151 -2.97 12.36 -4.21
CA ARG A 151 -2.74 12.15 -5.65
C ARG A 151 -2.68 10.67 -6.00
N VAL A 152 -1.95 9.86 -5.23
CA VAL A 152 -1.88 8.40 -5.46
C VAL A 152 -3.27 7.77 -5.36
N ALA A 153 -4.04 8.11 -4.33
CA ALA A 153 -5.41 7.64 -4.19
C ALA A 153 -6.31 8.12 -5.34
N TRP A 154 -6.13 9.35 -5.82
CA TRP A 154 -6.87 9.90 -6.94
C TRP A 154 -6.54 9.20 -8.26
N SER A 155 -5.30 8.76 -8.46
CA SER A 155 -4.92 7.97 -9.63
C SER A 155 -5.76 6.69 -9.79
N ILE A 156 -6.28 6.11 -8.71
CA ILE A 156 -7.25 4.99 -8.77
C ILE A 156 -8.52 5.42 -9.50
N VAL A 157 -9.05 6.60 -9.12
CA VAL A 157 -10.25 7.17 -9.72
C VAL A 157 -9.98 7.54 -11.19
N GLU A 158 -8.81 8.11 -11.49
CA GLU A 158 -8.43 8.45 -12.86
C GLU A 158 -8.22 7.22 -13.74
N ALA A 159 -7.66 6.13 -13.21
CA ALA A 159 -7.55 4.84 -13.89
C ALA A 159 -8.94 4.24 -14.16
N PHE A 160 -9.83 4.25 -13.16
CA PHE A 160 -11.21 3.78 -13.33
C PHE A 160 -11.97 4.56 -14.41
N ARG A 161 -11.77 5.88 -14.49
CA ARG A 161 -12.39 6.75 -15.51
C ARG A 161 -11.95 6.45 -16.94
N GLN A 162 -10.85 5.72 -17.16
CA GLN A 162 -10.45 5.32 -18.50
C GLN A 162 -11.43 4.31 -19.13
N GLY A 163 -12.26 3.64 -18.32
CA GLY A 163 -13.35 2.80 -18.83
C GLY A 163 -12.87 1.53 -19.52
N ASP A 164 -11.74 0.97 -19.08
CA ASP A 164 -11.27 -0.35 -19.52
C ASP A 164 -12.38 -1.42 -19.37
N ASN A 165 -12.53 -2.25 -20.40
CA ASN A 165 -13.51 -3.34 -20.39
C ASN A 165 -12.98 -4.55 -19.62
N ASP A 166 -13.91 -5.34 -19.04
CA ASP A 166 -13.60 -6.62 -18.39
C ASP A 166 -12.47 -6.53 -17.34
N VAL A 167 -12.52 -5.49 -16.52
CA VAL A 167 -11.57 -5.29 -15.40
C VAL A 167 -12.10 -6.00 -14.17
N ARG A 168 -11.22 -6.76 -13.53
CA ARG A 168 -11.49 -7.43 -12.25
C ARG A 168 -10.71 -6.81 -11.10
N TRP A 169 -9.52 -6.29 -11.40
CA TRP A 169 -8.60 -5.75 -10.40
C TRP A 169 -7.86 -4.51 -10.89
N TYR A 170 -7.68 -3.55 -9.99
CA TYR A 170 -6.76 -2.43 -10.13
C TYR A 170 -5.57 -2.66 -9.20
N VAL A 171 -4.36 -2.68 -9.74
CA VAL A 171 -3.12 -2.79 -8.95
C VAL A 171 -2.40 -1.46 -9.00
N ILE A 172 -2.20 -0.84 -7.85
CA ILE A 172 -1.55 0.46 -7.72
C ILE A 172 -0.13 0.27 -7.18
N ALA A 173 0.83 0.96 -7.77
CA ALA A 173 2.23 0.90 -7.36
C ALA A 173 2.95 2.22 -7.68
N ASP A 174 4.09 2.44 -7.02
CA ASP A 174 4.97 3.58 -7.31
C ASP A 174 5.87 3.30 -8.53
N ASP A 175 6.44 4.36 -9.11
CA ASP A 175 7.35 4.27 -10.28
C ASP A 175 8.71 3.60 -10.00
N ASP A 176 9.02 3.31 -8.73
CA ASP A 176 10.18 2.57 -8.25
C ASP A 176 9.83 1.17 -7.69
N THR A 177 8.59 0.70 -7.92
CA THR A 177 8.16 -0.65 -7.52
C THR A 177 8.39 -1.66 -8.65
N VAL A 178 8.92 -2.84 -8.33
CA VAL A 178 9.06 -3.97 -9.25
C VAL A 178 7.96 -5.00 -8.97
N LEU A 179 7.11 -5.28 -9.96
CA LEU A 179 5.98 -6.20 -9.82
C LEU A 179 6.22 -7.54 -10.51
N PHE A 180 5.95 -8.62 -9.80
CA PHE A 180 5.96 -9.99 -10.35
C PHE A 180 4.56 -10.35 -10.85
N MET A 181 4.24 -9.98 -12.09
CA MET A 181 2.88 -10.06 -12.64
C MET A 181 2.26 -11.47 -12.59
N ASP A 182 3.03 -12.52 -12.85
CA ASP A 182 2.50 -13.89 -12.80
C ASP A 182 2.13 -14.30 -11.38
N ASN A 183 2.92 -13.87 -10.38
CA ASN A 183 2.61 -14.09 -8.97
C ASN A 183 1.36 -13.29 -8.54
N ILE A 184 1.22 -12.06 -9.03
CA ILE A 184 0.01 -11.25 -8.78
C ILE A 184 -1.22 -11.96 -9.33
N VAL A 185 -1.18 -12.44 -10.58
CA VAL A 185 -2.27 -13.22 -11.19
C VAL A 185 -2.57 -14.47 -10.35
N GLN A 186 -1.55 -15.21 -9.93
CA GLN A 186 -1.71 -16.40 -9.11
C GLN A 186 -2.37 -16.11 -7.75
N VAL A 187 -2.09 -14.96 -7.15
CA VAL A 187 -2.74 -14.55 -5.89
C VAL A 187 -4.17 -14.08 -6.14
N LEU A 188 -4.37 -13.16 -7.08
CA LEU A 188 -5.68 -12.55 -7.34
C LEU A 188 -6.70 -13.55 -7.90
N SER A 189 -6.26 -14.59 -8.62
CA SER A 189 -7.12 -15.67 -9.10
C SER A 189 -7.76 -16.52 -8.00
N LYS A 190 -7.26 -16.45 -6.76
CA LYS A 190 -7.83 -17.16 -5.61
C LYS A 190 -9.04 -16.46 -5.01
N TYR A 191 -9.28 -15.20 -5.37
CA TYR A 191 -10.33 -14.37 -4.80
C TYR A 191 -11.50 -14.21 -5.77
N ASP A 192 -12.72 -14.17 -5.23
CA ASP A 192 -13.92 -13.87 -6.01
C ASP A 192 -13.96 -12.38 -6.37
N HIS A 193 -13.47 -12.06 -7.57
CA HIS A 193 -13.38 -10.69 -8.07
C HIS A 193 -14.71 -9.89 -8.11
N THR A 194 -15.86 -10.54 -7.91
CA THR A 194 -17.17 -9.89 -7.80
C THR A 194 -17.45 -9.32 -6.41
N LYS A 195 -16.58 -9.59 -5.43
CA LYS A 195 -16.66 -9.09 -4.05
C LYS A 195 -15.76 -7.87 -3.85
N TYR A 196 -15.92 -7.24 -2.69
CA TYR A 196 -15.15 -6.07 -2.27
C TYR A 196 -13.84 -6.49 -1.61
N TYR A 197 -12.72 -6.30 -2.30
CA TYR A 197 -11.38 -6.61 -1.78
C TYR A 197 -10.41 -5.44 -1.90
N TYR A 198 -9.70 -5.19 -0.79
CA TYR A 198 -8.48 -4.38 -0.72
C TYR A 198 -7.35 -5.29 -0.22
N LEU A 199 -6.33 -5.49 -1.05
CA LEU A 199 -5.23 -6.42 -0.78
C LEU A 199 -3.91 -5.66 -0.77
N GLY A 200 -3.20 -5.71 0.34
CA GLY A 200 -1.88 -5.10 0.51
C GLY A 200 -1.23 -5.65 1.77
N ALA A 201 0.05 -5.32 1.98
CA ALA A 201 0.80 -5.73 3.17
C ALA A 201 1.22 -4.51 3.98
N SER A 202 1.33 -4.67 5.30
CA SER A 202 1.99 -3.68 6.15
C SER A 202 3.48 -3.57 5.77
N SER A 203 4.08 -2.41 6.03
CA SER A 203 5.51 -2.19 5.88
C SER A 203 6.29 -2.94 6.96
N GLU A 204 7.53 -3.33 6.67
CA GLU A 204 8.48 -3.82 7.69
C GLU A 204 8.91 -2.69 8.65
N SER A 205 8.69 -1.43 8.26
CA SER A 205 8.99 -0.25 9.08
C SER A 205 7.79 0.16 9.92
N ILE A 206 7.98 0.21 11.24
CA ILE A 206 6.98 0.73 12.21
C ILE A 206 6.59 2.16 11.84
N LEU A 207 7.54 3.01 11.48
CA LEU A 207 7.25 4.41 11.13
C LEU A 207 6.36 4.48 9.87
N SER A 208 6.69 3.69 8.85
CA SER A 208 5.86 3.58 7.66
C SER A 208 4.45 3.10 8.01
N ASN A 209 4.30 2.13 8.90
CA ASN A 209 3.00 1.66 9.35
C ASN A 209 2.22 2.72 10.14
N VAL A 210 2.87 3.48 11.03
CA VAL A 210 2.25 4.62 11.74
C VAL A 210 1.72 5.64 10.74
N TYR A 211 2.50 6.02 9.72
CA TYR A 211 2.06 6.96 8.69
C TYR A 211 0.92 6.42 7.83
N MET A 212 0.82 5.09 7.69
CA MET A 212 -0.16 4.39 6.85
C MET A 212 -1.30 3.77 7.69
N SER A 213 -1.45 4.20 8.95
CA SER A 213 -2.49 3.73 9.87
C SER A 213 -2.54 2.21 10.10
N PHE A 214 -1.42 1.51 9.91
CA PHE A 214 -1.18 0.06 10.06
C PHE A 214 -2.02 -0.89 9.17
N GLU A 215 -3.19 -0.46 8.72
CA GLU A 215 -4.17 -1.25 7.95
C GLU A 215 -4.19 -0.91 6.46
N MET A 216 -3.54 0.19 6.05
CA MET A 216 -3.32 0.49 4.65
C MET A 216 -2.11 -0.31 4.15
N GLY A 217 -2.27 -0.96 3.01
CA GLY A 217 -1.17 -1.54 2.25
C GLY A 217 -0.07 -0.49 2.04
N PHE A 218 1.16 -0.89 2.33
CA PHE A 218 2.33 -0.05 2.18
C PHE A 218 2.45 0.41 0.72
N GLY A 219 2.27 1.71 0.49
CA GLY A 219 2.20 2.30 -0.85
C GLY A 219 3.39 1.91 -1.74
N GLY A 220 4.60 1.90 -1.17
CA GLY A 220 5.83 1.52 -1.89
C GLY A 220 5.96 0.03 -2.23
N ALA A 221 5.10 -0.85 -1.69
CA ALA A 221 4.98 -2.25 -2.14
C ALA A 221 3.82 -2.44 -3.13
N GLY A 222 2.96 -1.44 -3.26
CA GLY A 222 1.71 -1.50 -4.02
C GLY A 222 0.59 -2.25 -3.31
N PHE A 223 -0.61 -2.11 -3.86
CA PHE A 223 -1.83 -2.77 -3.37
C PHE A 223 -2.82 -3.04 -4.52
N ALA A 224 -3.70 -4.02 -4.34
CA ALA A 224 -4.73 -4.39 -5.30
C ALA A 224 -6.14 -4.10 -4.76
N LEU A 225 -7.02 -3.68 -5.66
CA LEU A 225 -8.42 -3.37 -5.39
C LEU A 225 -9.30 -4.13 -6.39
N SER A 226 -10.32 -4.83 -5.90
CA SER A 226 -11.33 -5.43 -6.78
C SER A 226 -12.12 -4.36 -7.52
N TYR A 227 -12.59 -4.65 -8.74
CA TYR A 227 -13.41 -3.72 -9.53
C TYR A 227 -14.65 -3.20 -8.79
N PRO A 228 -15.48 -4.04 -8.13
CA PRO A 228 -16.66 -3.56 -7.39
C PRO A 228 -16.32 -2.53 -6.30
N LEU A 229 -15.18 -2.70 -5.63
CA LEU A 229 -14.71 -1.75 -4.61
C LEU A 229 -14.35 -0.38 -5.21
N VAL A 230 -13.67 -0.37 -6.35
CA VAL A 230 -13.36 0.89 -7.05
C VAL A 230 -14.64 1.53 -7.61
N ASN A 231 -15.53 0.72 -8.20
CA ASN A 231 -16.80 1.17 -8.76
C ASN A 231 -17.77 1.75 -7.72
N ALA A 232 -17.74 1.24 -6.48
CA ALA A 232 -18.50 1.82 -5.37
C ALA A 232 -18.00 3.22 -4.96
N LYS A 233 -17.00 3.78 -5.65
CA LYS A 233 -16.35 5.07 -5.37
C LYS A 233 -15.76 5.13 -3.96
N TRP A 234 -15.42 3.96 -3.42
CA TRP A 234 -14.91 3.76 -2.07
C TRP A 234 -13.54 4.41 -1.77
N PRO A 235 -12.56 4.55 -2.70
CA PRO A 235 -11.25 5.08 -2.32
C PRO A 235 -11.30 6.53 -1.82
N MET A 236 -12.41 7.27 -2.00
CA MET A 236 -12.54 8.62 -1.46
C MET A 236 -12.66 8.68 0.08
N PHE A 237 -13.01 7.57 0.75
CA PHE A 237 -13.32 7.58 2.19
C PHE A 237 -12.30 6.82 3.07
N MET A 238 -11.37 6.07 2.49
CA MET A 238 -10.35 5.33 3.27
C MET A 238 -9.13 6.19 3.65
N PHE A 239 -8.81 7.22 2.87
CA PHE A 239 -7.68 8.11 3.17
C PHE A 239 -8.17 9.30 3.97
N ASN A 240 -8.28 9.16 5.29
CA ASN A 240 -8.45 10.33 6.13
C ASN A 240 -7.14 11.12 6.19
N THR A 241 -6.97 12.03 5.24
CA THR A 241 -5.80 12.90 5.15
C THR A 241 -5.92 14.17 5.99
N ARG A 242 -6.93 14.24 6.88
CA ARG A 242 -7.07 15.37 7.80
C ARG A 242 -5.83 15.42 8.69
N PRO A 243 -5.33 16.61 8.99
CA PRO A 243 -4.28 16.73 9.97
C PRO A 243 -4.74 16.12 11.29
N ALA A 244 -3.95 15.20 11.85
CA ALA A 244 -3.98 14.99 13.29
C ALA A 244 -3.54 16.31 13.93
N LYS A 245 -4.50 17.19 14.23
CA LYS A 245 -4.24 18.40 15.00
C LYS A 245 -3.97 17.97 16.44
N ASN A 246 -3.06 18.67 17.13
CA ASN A 246 -2.88 18.54 18.59
C ASN A 246 -4.01 19.26 19.36
N ASP A 247 -5.22 19.24 18.82
CA ASP A 247 -6.41 19.76 19.46
C ASP A 247 -7.20 18.58 20.04
N PRO A 248 -7.29 18.45 21.37
CA PRO A 248 -8.15 17.49 22.06
C PRO A 248 -9.56 17.29 21.50
N CYS A 249 -10.16 18.36 20.95
CA CYS A 249 -11.53 18.37 20.43
C CYS A 249 -11.64 17.89 18.98
N GLU A 250 -10.54 17.94 18.22
CA GLU A 250 -10.52 17.51 16.81
C GLU A 250 -9.78 16.18 16.61
N THR A 251 -8.87 15.79 17.51
CA THR A 251 -8.13 14.52 17.40
C THR A 251 -9.07 13.33 17.64
N PRO A 252 -9.30 12.45 16.65
CA PRO A 252 -10.20 11.32 16.79
C PRO A 252 -9.63 10.24 17.70
N HIS A 253 -10.50 9.52 18.39
CA HIS A 253 -10.14 8.27 19.06
C HIS A 253 -10.02 7.14 18.04
N TRP A 254 -8.90 6.42 18.08
CA TRP A 254 -8.68 5.27 17.20
C TRP A 254 -9.12 3.98 17.88
N PHE A 255 -10.01 3.25 17.21
CA PHE A 255 -10.42 1.90 17.59
C PHE A 255 -10.19 0.97 16.41
N PHE A 256 -9.55 -0.16 16.65
CA PHE A 256 -9.35 -1.24 15.70
C PHE A 256 -10.44 -2.28 15.83
N PHE A 257 -10.80 -2.91 14.73
CA PHE A 257 -11.71 -4.05 14.77
C PHE A 257 -11.08 -5.20 15.56
N GLU A 258 -11.84 -5.80 16.47
CA GLU A 258 -11.43 -6.93 17.30
C GLU A 258 -12.15 -8.22 16.90
N SER A 259 -13.48 -8.20 16.82
CA SER A 259 -14.28 -9.40 16.55
C SER A 259 -15.63 -9.10 15.93
N ILE A 260 -16.20 -10.10 15.26
CA ILE A 260 -17.61 -10.15 14.91
C ILE A 260 -18.24 -11.35 15.58
N GLU A 261 -19.38 -11.13 16.23
CA GLU A 261 -20.14 -12.18 16.90
C GLU A 261 -21.60 -12.08 16.45
N SER A 262 -22.25 -13.21 16.19
CA SER A 262 -23.70 -13.24 16.00
C SER A 262 -24.34 -13.28 17.38
N GLU A 263 -25.07 -12.22 17.74
CA GLU A 263 -25.81 -12.19 19.01
C GLU A 263 -27.12 -12.96 18.87
N ASN A 264 -27.81 -12.80 17.73
CA ASN A 264 -29.03 -13.51 17.35
C ASN A 264 -29.06 -13.74 15.83
N LYS A 265 -30.04 -14.51 15.33
CA LYS A 265 -30.21 -14.76 13.87
C LYS A 265 -30.33 -13.48 13.03
N ASP A 266 -30.73 -12.37 13.66
CA ASP A 266 -31.05 -11.12 13.00
C ASP A 266 -30.08 -9.98 13.33
N VAL A 267 -29.03 -10.20 14.16
CA VAL A 267 -28.06 -9.16 14.53
C VAL A 267 -26.65 -9.71 14.63
N PHE A 268 -25.69 -9.04 13.98
CA PHE A 268 -24.26 -9.22 14.26
C PHE A 268 -23.74 -8.03 15.07
N VAL A 269 -22.83 -8.34 15.98
CA VAL A 269 -22.14 -7.39 16.84
C VAL A 269 -20.70 -7.33 16.38
N THR A 270 -20.25 -6.17 15.91
CA THR A 270 -18.83 -5.93 15.66
C THR A 270 -18.22 -5.21 16.86
N THR A 271 -17.16 -5.78 17.40
CA THR A 271 -16.39 -5.23 18.52
C THR A 271 -15.17 -4.49 17.99
N TYR A 272 -14.89 -3.31 18.53
CA TYR A 272 -13.71 -2.51 18.24
C TYR A 272 -13.00 -2.14 19.55
N THR A 273 -11.68 -2.30 19.60
CA THR A 273 -10.83 -1.98 20.75
C THR A 273 -9.92 -0.80 20.49
N ARG A 274 -9.61 -0.04 21.53
CA ARG A 274 -8.75 1.14 21.42
C ARG A 274 -7.33 0.76 20.97
N ALA A 275 -6.91 1.36 19.86
CA ALA A 275 -5.57 1.22 19.30
C ALA A 275 -4.47 1.76 20.24
N GLU A 276 -4.59 3.04 20.58
CA GLU A 276 -3.67 3.73 21.46
C GLU A 276 -4.41 4.86 22.20
N LYS A 277 -3.91 5.25 23.37
CA LYS A 277 -4.34 6.48 24.02
C LYS A 277 -3.77 7.68 23.27
N ARG A 278 -4.60 8.68 22.97
CA ARG A 278 -4.19 9.92 22.29
C ARG A 278 -3.10 10.69 23.03
N ARG A 279 -2.92 10.44 24.34
CA ARG A 279 -2.02 11.21 25.24
C ARG A 279 -2.26 12.72 25.18
N LEU A 280 -3.51 13.11 24.90
CA LEU A 280 -3.99 14.48 24.92
C LEU A 280 -4.98 14.64 26.07
N SER A 281 -5.14 15.86 26.56
CA SER A 281 -6.18 16.18 27.53
C SER A 281 -7.59 15.94 26.92
N PRO A 282 -8.64 15.82 27.75
CA PRO A 282 -10.01 15.88 27.28
C PRO A 282 -10.32 17.22 26.57
N CYS A 283 -11.28 17.19 25.64
CA CYS A 283 -11.79 18.39 25.01
C CYS A 283 -12.54 19.28 26.02
N SER A 284 -12.16 20.55 26.12
CA SER A 284 -12.69 21.51 27.11
C SER A 284 -14.17 21.88 26.93
N LEU A 285 -14.73 21.64 25.74
CA LEU A 285 -16.15 21.90 25.43
C LEU A 285 -17.08 20.81 25.95
N GLY A 286 -16.56 19.61 26.19
CA GLY A 286 -17.27 18.59 26.95
C GLY A 286 -17.15 18.94 28.43
N ARG A 287 -18.25 18.87 29.18
CA ARG A 287 -18.13 18.64 30.64
C ARG A 287 -17.31 17.36 30.89
N ASN A 288 -17.16 16.90 32.13
CA ASN A 288 -16.40 15.69 32.54
C ASN A 288 -16.61 14.36 31.77
N HIS A 289 -17.41 14.33 30.70
CA HIS A 289 -17.59 13.25 29.76
C HIS A 289 -16.43 13.22 28.74
N SER A 290 -15.29 12.67 29.13
CA SER A 290 -14.21 12.33 28.19
C SER A 290 -14.44 10.93 27.59
N ALA A 291 -14.29 10.82 26.27
CA ALA A 291 -14.21 9.54 25.58
C ALA A 291 -12.87 8.80 25.81
N ASP A 292 -11.91 9.37 26.56
CA ASP A 292 -10.63 8.72 26.92
C ASP A 292 -10.80 7.41 27.70
N ARG A 293 -11.92 7.24 28.41
CA ARG A 293 -12.21 6.04 29.22
C ARG A 293 -12.82 4.90 28.40
N ILE A 294 -13.26 5.16 27.17
CA ILE A 294 -13.90 4.16 26.31
C ILE A 294 -12.81 3.27 25.71
N ASN A 295 -12.69 2.02 26.13
CA ASN A 295 -11.68 1.11 25.57
C ASN A 295 -12.25 0.18 24.49
N ARG A 296 -13.58 0.05 24.43
CA ARG A 296 -14.29 -0.88 23.57
C ARG A 296 -15.56 -0.22 23.06
N VAL A 297 -15.86 -0.39 21.78
CA VAL A 297 -17.10 0.02 21.11
C VAL A 297 -17.71 -1.22 20.47
N GLN A 298 -19.01 -1.43 20.66
CA GLN A 298 -19.75 -2.51 20.01
C GLN A 298 -20.82 -1.90 19.11
N VAL A 299 -20.90 -2.36 17.88
CA VAL A 299 -21.87 -1.89 16.89
C VAL A 299 -22.80 -3.04 16.54
N PHE A 300 -24.09 -2.85 16.81
CA PHE A 300 -25.15 -3.83 16.55
C PHE A 300 -25.76 -3.54 15.19
N SER A 301 -25.56 -4.44 14.24
CA SER A 301 -26.02 -4.28 12.87
C SER A 301 -27.09 -5.33 12.53
N PRO A 302 -28.29 -4.92 12.05
CA PRO A 302 -29.32 -5.87 11.67
C PRO A 302 -28.89 -6.69 10.45
N VAL A 303 -29.22 -7.98 10.46
CA VAL A 303 -29.08 -8.93 9.36
C VAL A 303 -30.18 -8.63 8.33
N LYS A 304 -30.11 -7.46 7.68
CA LYS A 304 -30.76 -7.32 6.39
C LYS A 304 -29.89 -8.05 5.38
N THR A 305 -30.49 -8.95 4.60
CA THR A 305 -29.86 -9.71 3.52
C THR A 305 -29.29 -8.76 2.46
N ARG A 306 -28.11 -8.20 2.74
CA ARG A 306 -27.28 -7.48 1.80
C ARG A 306 -25.84 -7.64 2.27
N LEU A 307 -25.10 -8.41 1.49
CA LEU A 307 -23.71 -8.88 1.67
C LEU A 307 -23.62 -10.20 2.45
N GLU A 308 -23.57 -11.30 1.70
CA GLU A 308 -22.77 -12.45 2.12
C GLU A 308 -21.30 -12.01 2.13
N THR A 309 -20.91 -11.41 3.26
CA THR A 309 -19.53 -11.11 3.63
C THR A 309 -18.96 -12.41 4.20
N VAL A 310 -18.36 -13.22 3.34
CA VAL A 310 -17.62 -14.41 3.76
C VAL A 310 -16.24 -13.93 4.24
N ASP A 311 -16.02 -13.97 5.56
CA ASP A 311 -14.72 -13.88 6.27
C ASP A 311 -13.70 -12.84 5.76
N SER A 312 -14.12 -11.59 5.67
CA SER A 312 -13.22 -10.43 5.55
C SER A 312 -13.79 -9.26 6.35
N ILE A 313 -13.90 -9.43 7.67
CA ILE A 313 -14.00 -8.28 8.58
C ILE A 313 -12.64 -8.13 9.22
N LEU A 314 -11.75 -7.50 8.49
CA LEU A 314 -10.63 -6.76 9.03
C LEU A 314 -10.63 -5.44 8.26
N ASN A 315 -10.58 -4.32 8.98
CA ASN A 315 -10.45 -2.94 8.48
C ASN A 315 -11.76 -2.19 8.17
N SER A 316 -12.77 -2.30 9.04
CA SER A 316 -13.80 -1.28 9.15
C SER A 316 -13.46 -0.31 10.27
N VAL A 317 -12.58 0.68 10.08
CA VAL A 317 -12.51 1.80 11.03
C VAL A 317 -13.80 2.60 10.90
N VAL A 318 -14.70 2.46 11.88
CA VAL A 318 -15.85 3.35 12.01
C VAL A 318 -15.37 4.67 12.61
N TYR A 319 -15.43 5.75 11.83
CA TYR A 319 -15.28 7.09 12.37
C TYR A 319 -16.53 7.46 13.19
N MET A 320 -16.49 7.30 14.51
CA MET A 320 -17.46 7.93 15.40
C MET A 320 -16.90 9.27 15.87
N SER A 321 -17.26 10.34 15.16
CA SER A 321 -17.13 11.71 15.67
C SER A 321 -18.45 12.10 16.34
N PHE A 322 -18.45 12.31 17.65
CA PHE A 322 -19.59 12.90 18.34
C PHE A 322 -19.56 14.42 18.12
N HIS A 323 -20.29 14.91 17.12
CA HIS A 323 -20.66 16.32 17.06
C HIS A 323 -22.00 16.53 17.74
N ARG A 324 -22.08 17.57 18.59
CA ARG A 324 -23.33 18.12 19.07
C ARG A 324 -24.12 18.62 17.86
N GLN A 325 -25.25 17.99 17.55
CA GLN A 325 -26.28 18.63 16.74
C GLN A 325 -26.77 19.85 17.53
N GLU A 326 -26.45 21.04 17.06
CA GLU A 326 -27.32 22.18 17.31
C GLU A 326 -28.60 21.96 16.49
N GLU A 327 -29.72 22.19 17.15
CA GLU A 327 -31.07 22.11 16.61
C GLU A 327 -31.19 22.81 15.26
N GLN A 328 -31.59 22.07 14.23
CA GLN A 328 -32.60 22.59 13.31
C GLN A 328 -33.69 21.54 13.13
N SER A 329 -34.78 21.78 13.83
CA SER A 329 -36.11 21.32 13.48
C SER A 329 -36.40 21.68 12.02
N ALA A 330 -36.70 20.68 11.21
CA ALA A 330 -37.65 20.82 10.12
C ALA A 330 -38.43 19.51 10.04
N VAL A 331 -39.72 19.67 10.30
CA VAL A 331 -40.78 18.67 10.36
C VAL A 331 -41.22 18.31 8.94
N MET A 332 -41.59 17.03 8.78
CA MET A 332 -42.29 16.35 7.67
C MET A 332 -41.45 15.88 6.47
#